data_AF-A0A6P2BKV1-F1
#
_entry.id   AF-A0A6P2BKV1-F1
#
_cell.length_a   1.000
_cell.length_b   1.000
_cell.length_c   1.000
_cell.angle_alpha   90.00
_cell.angle_beta   90.00
_cell.angle_gamma   90.00
#
_symmetry.space_group_name_H-M   'P 1'
#
loop_
_entity.id
_entity.type
_entity.pdbx_description
1 polymer ?
#
loop_
_entity_poly.entity_id
_entity_poly.type
_entity_poly.pdbx_seq_one_letter_code
_entity_poly.pdbx_strand_id
1 'polypeptide(L)'
;MAEQVEQLTRTSAPGRNAGRTASRLLLEFAATALFCFVVAMGLALAFDFPFGPSLLVSNCIGFSIHGLAELLSRISGARLPPLAVMLIAVPAGILLGYLLAESLLTGQVGGTGMLQTRSLMLGALFGLLGATLSLLGTSVVRLRDSLRDEQLERLAGAKAMAETELR
;
A
#
# COMPACT_ATOMS: atom_id res chain seq x y z
N MET A 1 25.61 39.65 4.04
CA MET A 1 24.18 39.38 4.34
C MET A 1 23.32 39.21 3.07
N ALA A 2 23.59 39.91 1.97
CA ALA A 2 22.84 39.73 0.71
C ALA A 2 23.07 38.35 0.02
N GLU A 3 24.25 37.75 0.15
CA GLU A 3 24.57 36.44 -0.48
C GLU A 3 23.86 35.23 0.17
N GLN A 4 23.43 35.34 1.44
CA GLN A 4 22.72 34.25 2.11
C GLN A 4 21.25 34.12 1.69
N VAL A 5 20.65 35.20 1.17
CA VAL A 5 19.25 35.20 0.72
C VAL A 5 19.11 34.53 -0.65
N GLU A 6 20.14 34.63 -1.50
CA GLU A 6 20.13 34.01 -2.84
C GLU A 6 20.36 32.48 -2.81
N GLN A 7 21.07 31.97 -1.79
CA GLN A 7 21.23 30.51 -1.61
C GLN A 7 19.95 29.82 -1.12
N LEU A 8 19.10 30.51 -0.36
CA LEU A 8 17.83 29.96 0.11
C LEU A 8 16.76 29.86 -0.99
N THR A 9 16.88 30.63 -2.07
CA THR A 9 15.92 30.60 -3.19
C THR A 9 16.22 29.53 -4.23
N ARG A 10 17.46 28.99 -4.30
CA ARG A 10 17.84 27.96 -5.29
C ARG A 10 17.58 26.51 -4.87
N THR A 11 17.19 26.25 -3.62
CA THR A 11 16.99 24.88 -3.11
C THR A 11 15.56 24.35 -3.23
N SER A 12 14.59 25.20 -3.55
CA SER A 12 13.19 24.77 -3.76
C SER A 12 12.91 24.60 -5.26
N ALA A 13 13.43 23.53 -5.86
CA ALA A 13 12.99 23.08 -7.18
C ALA A 13 11.83 22.06 -6.98
N PRO A 14 10.56 22.47 -7.10
CA PRO A 14 9.39 21.62 -6.81
C PRO A 14 9.26 20.37 -7.74
N GLY A 15 10.01 20.31 -8.84
CA GLY A 15 9.91 19.22 -9.83
C GLY A 15 10.55 17.88 -9.41
N ARG A 16 11.47 17.86 -8.43
CA ARG A 16 12.25 16.65 -8.11
C ARG A 16 11.50 15.65 -7.22
N ASN A 17 10.44 16.09 -6.55
CA ASN A 17 9.64 15.25 -5.65
C ASN A 17 8.52 14.49 -6.37
N ALA A 18 7.94 15.04 -7.45
CA ALA A 18 6.83 14.41 -8.16
C ALA A 18 7.19 13.05 -8.79
N GLY A 19 8.36 12.93 -9.43
CA GLY A 19 8.83 11.68 -10.03
C GLY A 19 9.14 10.56 -9.01
N ARG A 20 9.53 10.94 -7.79
CA ARG A 20 9.77 9.98 -6.69
C ARG A 20 8.47 9.42 -6.11
N THR A 21 7.39 10.20 -6.12
CA THR A 21 6.08 9.74 -5.65
C THR A 21 5.45 8.79 -6.66
N ALA A 22 5.51 9.11 -7.96
CA ALA A 22 4.94 8.27 -9.02
C ALA A 22 5.62 6.90 -9.12
N SER A 23 6.95 6.84 -9.01
CA SER A 23 7.71 5.58 -9.04
C SER A 23 7.41 4.67 -7.84
N ARG A 24 7.15 5.25 -6.65
CA ARG A 24 6.72 4.48 -5.47
C ARG A 24 5.33 3.88 -5.65
N LEU A 25 4.37 4.67 -6.12
CA LEU A 25 3.02 4.19 -6.41
C LEU A 25 3.06 3.05 -7.42
N LEU A 26 3.81 3.20 -8.52
CA LEU A 26 3.97 2.13 -9.52
C LEU A 26 4.54 0.84 -8.93
N LEU A 27 5.53 0.95 -8.03
CA LEU A 27 6.11 -0.22 -7.36
C LEU A 27 5.08 -0.90 -6.45
N GLU A 28 4.27 -0.14 -5.73
CA GLU A 28 3.21 -0.66 -4.86
C GLU A 28 2.10 -1.34 -5.66
N PHE A 29 1.70 -0.76 -6.79
CA PHE A 29 0.76 -1.39 -7.73
C PHE A 29 1.32 -2.67 -8.33
N ALA A 30 2.59 -2.68 -8.75
CA ALA A 30 3.26 -3.86 -9.28
C ALA A 30 3.38 -4.98 -8.24
N ALA A 31 3.72 -4.62 -7.00
CA ALA A 31 3.77 -5.56 -5.88
C ALA A 31 2.38 -6.16 -5.58
N THR A 32 1.33 -5.33 -5.61
CA THR A 32 -0.06 -5.77 -5.44
C THR A 32 -0.48 -6.72 -6.56
N ALA A 33 -0.15 -6.42 -7.81
CA ALA A 33 -0.45 -7.27 -8.96
C ALA A 33 0.28 -8.61 -8.89
N LEU A 34 1.58 -8.60 -8.58
CA LEU A 34 2.39 -9.81 -8.39
C LEU A 34 1.83 -10.68 -7.25
N PHE A 35 1.41 -10.05 -6.16
CA PHE A 35 0.78 -10.73 -5.04
C PHE A 35 -0.55 -11.37 -5.46
N CYS A 36 -1.41 -10.65 -6.17
CA CYS A 36 -2.67 -11.19 -6.70
C CYS A 36 -2.43 -12.36 -7.66
N PHE A 37 -1.36 -12.32 -8.45
CA PHE A 37 -0.95 -13.42 -9.31
C PHE A 37 -0.59 -14.68 -8.50
N VAL A 38 0.19 -14.54 -7.42
CA VAL A 38 0.56 -15.66 -6.54
C VAL A 38 -0.68 -16.27 -5.88
N VAL A 39 -1.62 -15.45 -5.40
CA VAL A 39 -2.88 -15.92 -4.81
C VAL A 39 -3.71 -16.69 -5.84
N ALA A 40 -3.85 -16.15 -7.06
CA ALA A 40 -4.57 -16.81 -8.14
C ALA A 40 -3.93 -18.14 -8.54
N MET A 41 -2.59 -18.21 -8.58
CA MET A 41 -1.87 -19.44 -8.86
C MET A 41 -2.05 -20.48 -7.75
N GLY A 42 -2.01 -20.07 -6.47
CA GLY A 42 -2.31 -20.94 -5.34
C GLY A 42 -3.74 -21.50 -5.39
N LEU A 43 -4.72 -20.67 -5.74
CA LEU A 43 -6.11 -21.11 -5.91
C LEU A 43 -6.25 -22.11 -7.06
N ALA A 44 -5.58 -21.87 -8.19
CA ALA A 44 -5.61 -22.77 -9.33
C ALA A 44 -4.99 -24.14 -8.99
N LEU A 45 -3.85 -24.15 -8.28
CA LEU A 45 -3.13 -25.38 -7.95
C LEU A 45 -3.74 -26.18 -6.80
N ALA A 46 -4.29 -25.52 -5.78
CA ALA A 46 -4.77 -26.19 -4.58
C ALA A 46 -6.23 -26.64 -4.65
N PHE A 47 -7.04 -26.01 -5.50
CA PHE A 47 -8.49 -26.21 -5.52
C PHE A 47 -9.07 -26.40 -6.94
N ASP A 48 -8.23 -26.67 -7.94
CA ASP A 48 -8.61 -26.83 -9.35
C ASP A 48 -9.48 -25.68 -9.90
N PHE A 49 -9.24 -24.46 -9.42
CA PHE A 49 -9.94 -23.28 -9.95
C PHE A 49 -9.39 -22.86 -11.32
N PRO A 50 -10.26 -22.38 -12.23
CA PRO A 50 -9.79 -21.83 -13.49
C PRO A 50 -8.95 -20.58 -13.22
N PHE A 51 -7.69 -20.62 -13.65
CA PHE A 51 -6.69 -19.59 -13.36
C PHE A 51 -7.12 -18.18 -13.83
N GLY A 52 -7.68 -18.06 -15.03
CA GLY A 52 -8.08 -16.77 -15.60
C GLY A 52 -9.10 -16.00 -14.75
N PRO A 53 -10.28 -16.58 -14.45
CA PRO A 53 -11.25 -16.00 -13.54
C PRO A 53 -10.68 -15.72 -12.14
N SER A 54 -9.88 -16.64 -11.58
CA SER A 54 -9.25 -16.43 -10.26
C SER A 54 -8.27 -15.26 -10.26
N LEU A 55 -7.51 -15.07 -11.34
CA LEU A 55 -6.59 -13.94 -11.51
C LEU A 55 -7.34 -12.62 -11.63
N LEU A 56 -8.43 -12.60 -12.39
CA LEU A 56 -9.27 -11.41 -12.55
C LEU A 56 -9.91 -11.01 -11.22
N VAL A 57 -10.56 -11.96 -10.53
CA VAL A 57 -11.18 -11.72 -9.22
C VAL A 57 -10.14 -11.23 -8.20
N SER A 58 -8.99 -11.90 -8.13
CA SER A 58 -7.91 -11.53 -7.19
C SER A 58 -7.40 -10.12 -7.43
N ASN A 59 -7.16 -9.73 -8.70
CA ASN A 59 -6.73 -8.38 -9.04
C ASN A 59 -7.80 -7.34 -8.73
N CYS A 60 -9.07 -7.59 -9.10
CA CYS A 60 -10.15 -6.65 -8.81
C CYS A 60 -10.30 -6.41 -7.31
N ILE A 61 -10.22 -7.46 -6.48
CA ILE A 61 -10.24 -7.34 -5.02
C ILE A 61 -9.01 -6.60 -4.52
N GLY A 62 -7.80 -7.03 -4.90
CA GLY A 62 -6.54 -6.43 -4.44
C GLY A 62 -6.43 -4.94 -4.76
N PHE A 63 -6.75 -4.55 -6.01
CA PHE A 63 -6.74 -3.14 -6.40
C PHE A 63 -7.84 -2.32 -5.72
N SER A 64 -9.02 -2.91 -5.50
CA SER A 64 -10.10 -2.20 -4.79
C SER A 64 -9.75 -1.93 -3.34
N ILE A 65 -9.16 -2.91 -2.63
CA ILE A 65 -8.69 -2.73 -1.25
C ILE A 65 -7.58 -1.69 -1.20
N HIS A 66 -6.56 -1.81 -2.05
CA HIS A 66 -5.42 -0.89 -2.07
C HIS A 66 -5.86 0.54 -2.42
N GLY A 67 -6.70 0.69 -3.44
CA GLY A 67 -7.27 1.97 -3.86
C GLY A 67 -8.11 2.61 -2.75
N LEU A 68 -8.96 1.84 -2.06
CA LEU A 68 -9.73 2.36 -0.93
C LEU A 68 -8.82 2.76 0.23
N ALA A 69 -7.85 1.92 0.60
CA ALA A 69 -6.95 2.20 1.71
C ALA A 69 -6.16 3.49 1.47
N GLU A 70 -5.64 3.69 0.25
CA GLU A 70 -4.94 4.90 -0.14
C GLU A 70 -5.88 6.11 -0.16
N LEU A 71 -7.10 5.95 -0.68
CA LEU A 71 -8.10 7.01 -0.71
C LEU A 71 -8.52 7.45 0.70
N LEU A 72 -8.81 6.49 1.59
CA LEU A 72 -9.13 6.76 3.00
C LEU A 72 -7.95 7.42 3.73
N SER A 73 -6.72 6.98 3.46
CA SER A 73 -5.52 7.56 4.06
C SER A 73 -5.33 9.03 3.64
N ARG A 74 -5.59 9.34 2.36
CA ARG A 74 -5.54 10.72 1.84
C ARG A 74 -6.65 11.61 2.38
N ILE A 75 -7.89 11.10 2.42
CA ILE A 75 -9.05 11.86 2.89
C ILE A 75 -8.95 12.12 4.39
N SER A 76 -8.53 11.12 5.17
CA SER A 76 -8.43 11.25 6.62
C SER A 76 -7.24 12.09 7.08
N GLY A 77 -6.25 12.34 6.22
CA GLY A 77 -5.10 13.21 6.53
C GLY A 77 -4.37 12.78 7.80
N ALA A 78 -4.18 11.47 7.99
CA ALA A 78 -3.60 10.83 9.19
C ALA A 78 -4.44 10.90 10.49
N ARG A 79 -5.71 11.34 10.44
CA ARG A 79 -6.59 11.31 11.63
C ARG A 79 -7.00 9.91 12.05
N LEU A 80 -7.04 8.97 11.10
CA LEU A 80 -7.41 7.59 11.38
C LEU A 80 -6.15 6.73 11.58
N PRO A 81 -6.12 5.87 12.61
CA PRO A 81 -5.04 4.90 12.74
C PRO A 81 -5.07 3.93 11.54
N PRO A 82 -3.91 3.45 11.05
CA PRO A 82 -3.83 2.56 9.89
C PRO A 82 -4.72 1.33 10.01
N LEU A 83 -4.87 0.81 11.24
CA LEU A 83 -5.71 -0.34 11.52
C LEU A 83 -7.20 -0.05 11.28
N ALA A 84 -7.68 1.15 11.60
CA ALA A 84 -9.07 1.55 11.30
C ALA A 84 -9.29 1.76 9.80
N VAL A 85 -8.30 2.31 9.09
CA VAL A 85 -8.35 2.41 7.63
C VAL A 85 -8.48 1.02 7.01
N MET A 86 -7.66 0.06 7.44
CA MET A 86 -7.73 -1.32 6.95
C MET A 86 -9.04 -2.02 7.33
N LEU A 87 -9.56 -1.79 8.54
CA LEU A 87 -10.83 -2.36 8.99
C LEU A 87 -12.01 -1.95 8.11
N ILE A 88 -11.93 -0.76 7.49
CA ILE A 88 -12.96 -0.25 6.57
C ILE A 88 -12.63 -0.63 5.11
N ALA A 89 -11.38 -0.42 4.70
CA ALA A 89 -10.94 -0.61 3.32
C ALA A 89 -10.99 -2.07 2.87
N VAL A 90 -10.70 -3.02 3.76
CA VAL A 90 -10.73 -4.45 3.44
C VAL A 90 -12.15 -4.93 3.12
N PRO A 91 -13.15 -4.82 4.01
CA PRO A 91 -14.50 -5.31 3.70
C PRO A 91 -15.14 -4.54 2.54
N ALA A 92 -14.99 -3.22 2.49
CA ALA A 92 -15.53 -2.42 1.39
C ALA A 92 -14.81 -2.72 0.06
N GLY A 93 -13.48 -2.90 0.08
CA GLY A 93 -12.69 -3.25 -1.09
C GLY A 93 -12.96 -4.67 -1.61
N ILE A 94 -13.17 -5.65 -0.72
CA ILE A 94 -13.61 -7.00 -1.11
C ILE A 94 -14.97 -6.92 -1.81
N LEU A 95 -15.94 -6.21 -1.21
CA LEU A 95 -17.27 -6.08 -1.78
C LEU A 95 -17.22 -5.40 -3.16
N LEU A 96 -16.50 -4.28 -3.26
CA LEU A 96 -16.36 -3.52 -4.50
C LEU A 96 -15.63 -4.33 -5.58
N GLY A 97 -14.50 -4.93 -5.22
CA GLY A 97 -13.69 -5.72 -6.15
C GLY A 97 -14.40 -6.99 -6.62
N TYR A 98 -15.19 -7.61 -5.76
CA TYR A 98 -16.04 -8.73 -6.13
C TYR A 98 -17.13 -8.31 -7.13
N LEU A 99 -17.86 -7.21 -6.86
CA LEU A 99 -18.87 -6.68 -7.79
C LEU A 99 -18.26 -6.31 -9.14
N LEU A 100 -17.05 -5.72 -9.15
CA LEU A 100 -16.30 -5.42 -10.37
C LEU A 100 -15.93 -6.71 -11.13
N ALA A 101 -15.40 -7.70 -10.43
CA ALA A 101 -15.02 -8.97 -11.06
C ALA A 101 -16.23 -9.71 -11.63
N GLU A 102 -17.34 -9.74 -10.90
CA GLU A 102 -18.58 -10.37 -11.35
C GLU A 102 -19.15 -9.66 -12.59
N SER A 103 -19.17 -8.34 -12.58
CA SER A 103 -19.58 -7.51 -13.72
C SER A 103 -18.72 -7.80 -14.96
N LEU A 104 -17.40 -7.91 -14.81
CA LEU A 104 -16.48 -8.22 -15.91
C LEU A 104 -16.61 -9.65 -16.44
N LEU A 105 -16.91 -10.62 -15.57
CA LEU A 105 -17.02 -12.03 -15.96
C LEU A 105 -18.38 -12.39 -16.57
N THR A 106 -19.46 -11.83 -16.04
CA THR A 106 -20.83 -12.19 -16.44
C THR A 106 -21.46 -11.16 -17.37
N GLY A 107 -20.89 -9.95 -17.47
CA GLY A 107 -21.51 -8.82 -18.16
C GLY A 107 -22.77 -8.30 -17.47
N GLN A 108 -23.12 -8.81 -16.28
CA GLN A 108 -24.30 -8.43 -15.52
C GLN A 108 -23.90 -7.78 -14.19
N VAL A 109 -24.63 -6.73 -13.82
CA VAL A 109 -24.46 -6.05 -12.54
C VAL A 109 -25.51 -6.59 -11.57
N GLY A 110 -25.12 -7.53 -10.69
CA GLY A 110 -25.94 -7.94 -9.53
C GLY A 110 -26.48 -9.38 -9.49
N GLY A 111 -25.74 -10.38 -9.98
CA GLY A 111 -26.12 -11.80 -9.94
C GLY A 111 -25.75 -12.50 -8.61
N THR A 112 -26.62 -12.41 -7.61
CA THR A 112 -26.34 -12.76 -6.20
C THR A 112 -26.37 -14.26 -5.82
N GLY A 113 -26.22 -15.21 -6.74
CA GLY A 113 -26.56 -16.62 -6.46
C GLY A 113 -25.43 -17.59 -6.13
N MET A 114 -24.43 -17.72 -7.00
CA MET A 114 -23.68 -18.99 -7.11
C MET A 114 -22.18 -18.90 -6.77
N LEU A 115 -21.65 -17.69 -6.60
CA LEU A 115 -20.25 -17.41 -6.28
C LEU A 115 -20.01 -17.05 -4.80
N GLN A 116 -21.07 -16.98 -3.99
CA GLN A 116 -21.04 -16.42 -2.63
C GLN A 116 -20.16 -17.20 -1.64
N THR A 117 -20.11 -18.53 -1.72
CA THR A 117 -19.20 -19.35 -0.88
C THR A 117 -17.74 -19.28 -1.34
N ARG A 118 -17.51 -19.15 -2.66
CA ARG A 118 -16.16 -19.01 -3.23
C ARG A 118 -15.58 -17.63 -2.95
N SER A 119 -16.39 -16.59 -2.99
CA SER A 119 -15.99 -15.21 -2.65
C SER A 119 -15.65 -15.04 -1.18
N LEU A 120 -16.32 -15.77 -0.29
CA LEU A 120 -16.01 -15.79 1.15
C LEU A 120 -14.61 -16.36 1.44
N MET A 121 -14.21 -17.47 0.79
CA MET A 121 -12.87 -18.02 0.94
C MET A 121 -11.78 -17.09 0.39
N LEU A 122 -12.01 -16.51 -0.79
CA LEU A 122 -11.12 -15.50 -1.36
C LEU A 122 -11.01 -14.26 -0.46
N GLY A 123 -12.14 -13.75 0.02
CA GLY A 123 -12.20 -12.61 0.94
C GLY A 123 -11.48 -12.88 2.25
N ALA A 124 -11.59 -14.10 2.81
CA ALA A 124 -10.88 -14.49 4.02
C ALA A 124 -9.37 -14.55 3.81
N LEU A 125 -8.90 -15.10 2.68
CA LEU A 125 -7.48 -15.11 2.33
C LEU A 125 -6.93 -13.69 2.15
N PHE A 126 -7.64 -12.84 1.40
CA PHE A 126 -7.27 -11.44 1.22
C PHE A 126 -7.32 -10.64 2.53
N GLY A 127 -8.27 -10.93 3.42
CA GLY A 127 -8.37 -10.28 4.74
C GLY A 127 -7.22 -10.67 5.67
N LEU A 128 -6.89 -11.96 5.75
CA LEU A 128 -5.76 -12.47 6.55
C LEU A 128 -4.42 -11.91 6.03
N LEU A 129 -4.27 -11.86 4.71
CA LEU A 129 -3.06 -11.35 4.06
C LEU A 129 -2.94 -9.83 4.15
N GLY A 130 -4.06 -9.10 4.02
CA GLY A 130 -4.11 -7.66 4.25
C GLY A 130 -3.76 -7.28 5.69
N ALA A 131 -4.24 -8.06 6.67
CA ALA A 131 -3.91 -7.87 8.07
C ALA A 131 -2.42 -8.09 8.34
N THR A 132 -1.84 -9.16 7.79
CA THR A 132 -0.40 -9.45 7.94
C THR A 132 0.46 -8.40 7.25
N LEU A 133 0.13 -7.96 6.05
CA LEU A 133 0.84 -6.86 5.36
C LEU A 133 0.73 -5.54 6.12
N SER A 134 -0.42 -5.22 6.71
CA SER A 134 -0.57 -4.02 7.54
C SER A 134 0.32 -4.09 8.78
N LEU A 135 0.39 -5.25 9.43
CA LEU A 135 1.26 -5.47 10.58
C LEU A 135 2.73 -5.30 10.18
N LEU A 136 3.18 -5.95 9.10
CA LEU A 136 4.54 -5.81 8.58
C LEU A 136 4.85 -4.37 8.16
N GLY A 137 3.91 -3.67 7.54
CA GLY A 137 4.06 -2.27 7.15
C GLY A 137 4.33 -1.37 8.35
N THR A 138 3.58 -1.56 9.45
CA THR A 138 3.83 -0.81 10.69
C THR A 138 5.19 -1.14 11.30
N SER A 139 5.65 -2.39 11.20
CA SER A 139 6.98 -2.81 11.69
C SER A 139 8.10 -2.19 10.86
N VAL A 140 7.97 -2.15 9.52
CA VAL A 140 8.97 -1.57 8.61
C VAL A 140 9.04 -0.05 8.75
N VAL A 141 7.91 0.62 8.95
CA VAL A 141 7.88 2.06 9.24
C VAL A 141 8.60 2.35 10.56
N ARG A 142 8.32 1.57 11.62
CA ARG A 142 9.01 1.70 12.91
C ARG A 142 10.52 1.47 12.79
N LEU A 143 10.97 0.46 12.04
CA LEU A 143 12.40 0.22 11.81
C LEU A 143 13.07 1.37 11.05
N ARG A 144 12.38 1.96 10.07
CA ARG A 144 12.91 3.11 9.33
C ARG A 144 13.04 4.36 10.19
N ASP A 145 12.09 4.58 11.08
CA ASP A 145 12.15 5.71 12.01
C ASP A 145 13.29 5.51 13.01
N SER A 146 13.47 4.30 13.55
CA SER A 146 14.62 4.00 14.43
C SER A 146 15.98 4.21 13.75
N LEU A 147 16.13 3.80 12.49
CA LEU A 147 17.38 4.02 11.74
C LEU A 147 17.62 5.51 11.43
N ARG A 148 16.56 6.30 11.24
CA ARG A 148 16.68 7.75 11.03
C ARG A 148 17.12 8.46 12.29
N ASP A 149 16.56 8.07 13.44
CA ASP A 149 16.94 8.64 14.73
C ASP A 149 18.41 8.32 15.04
N GLU A 150 18.86 7.09 14.78
CA GLU A 150 20.26 6.70 14.94
C GLU A 150 21.22 7.51 14.04
N GLN A 151 20.82 7.79 12.80
CA GLN A 151 21.65 8.60 11.90
C GLN A 151 21.70 10.07 12.32
N LEU A 152 20.59 10.63 12.83
CA LEU A 152 20.55 11.98 13.37
C LEU A 152 21.43 12.12 14.62
N GLU A 153 21.40 11.13 15.51
CA GLU A 153 22.21 11.11 16.72
C GLU A 153 23.71 11.03 16.39
N ARG A 154 24.11 10.18 15.44
CA ARG A 154 25.50 10.10 14.97
C ARG A 154 25.98 11.40 14.33
N LEU A 155 25.12 12.06 13.54
CA LEU A 155 25.43 13.36 12.94
C LEU A 155 25.54 14.47 13.98
N ALA A 156 24.69 14.46 15.01
CA ALA A 156 24.77 15.41 16.12
C ALA A 156 26.04 15.21 16.95
N GLY A 157 26.40 13.96 17.25
CA GLY A 157 27.64 13.62 17.96
C GLY A 157 28.89 13.98 17.18
N ALA A 158 28.93 13.70 15.87
CA ALA A 158 30.05 14.08 15.00
C ALA A 158 30.23 15.61 14.91
N LYS A 159 29.12 16.38 14.90
CA LYS A 159 29.18 17.84 14.97
C LYS A 159 29.72 18.34 16.31
N ALA A 160 29.27 17.78 17.44
CA ALA A 160 29.73 18.17 18.76
C ALA A 160 31.24 17.93 18.94
N MET A 161 31.77 16.82 18.43
CA MET A 161 33.21 16.54 18.46
C MET A 161 34.02 17.52 17.59
N ALA A 162 33.52 17.83 16.39
CA ALA A 162 34.17 18.79 15.50
C ALA A 162 34.18 20.22 16.08
N GLU A 163 33.13 20.62 16.82
CA GLU A 163 33.08 21.91 17.52
C GLU A 163 34.03 21.98 18.73
N THR A 164 34.33 20.83 19.35
CA THR A 164 35.33 20.76 20.44
C THR A 164 36.77 20.72 19.96
N GLU A 165 37.07 20.21 18.76
CA GLU A 165 38.43 20.25 18.19
C GLU A 165 38.84 21.63 17.66
N LEU A 166 37.87 22.50 17.38
CA LEU A 166 38.07 23.88 16.90
C LEU A 166 38.17 24.93 18.02
N ARG A 167 38.03 24.51 19.29
CA ARG A 167 38.21 25.37 20.48
C ARG A 167 39.51 25.03 21.20
#